data_AF-A0A2G5UK88-F1
#
_entry.id   AF-A0A2G5UK88-F1
#
_cell.length_a   1.000
_cell.length_b   1.000
_cell.length_c   1.000
_cell.angle_alpha   90.00
_cell.angle_beta   90.00
_cell.angle_gamma   90.00
#
_symmetry.space_group_name_H-M   'P 1'
#
loop_
_entity.id
_entity.type
_entity.pdbx_description
1 polymer ?
#
loop_
_entity_poly.entity_id
_entity_poly.type
_entity_poly.pdbx_seq_one_letter_code
_entity_poly.pdbx_strand_id
1 'polypeptide(L)'
;MSIYLRKQVYHGNKRHQEVRHRPQYQMPLPIYKQPNEGEEEMKKGWVRHEKLCAQLEACSLDLKQNEAQMSILTATGAELKEKHKKIRGLLDEAKANDQQEELEKLSKEIENVETQTRIWLNELHDVHDKRVDIDCQMIRLGSEVKKNETYVQLACIDIERMEIRHEIRWKKFLQNSPCK
;
A
#
# COMPACT_ATOMS: atom_id res chain seq x y z
N MET A 1 -32.79 27.05 51.12
CA MET A 1 -32.35 26.61 49.78
C MET A 1 -33.60 26.08 49.08
N SER A 2 -34.41 26.85 48.33
CA SER A 2 -34.14 27.52 47.04
C SER A 2 -33.28 26.64 46.13
N ILE A 3 -33.74 26.17 44.97
CA ILE A 3 -34.15 26.99 43.83
C ILE A 3 -35.42 26.45 43.13
N TYR A 4 -36.28 27.39 42.75
CA TYR A 4 -37.54 27.29 41.99
C TYR A 4 -37.29 26.92 40.51
N LEU A 5 -38.23 26.31 39.80
CA LEU A 5 -39.14 27.08 38.93
C LEU A 5 -40.49 26.37 38.74
N ARG A 6 -41.50 27.02 39.30
CA ARG A 6 -42.93 26.86 39.05
C ARG A 6 -43.26 27.26 37.61
N LYS A 7 -44.08 26.45 36.94
CA LYS A 7 -45.30 26.95 36.29
C LYS A 7 -46.35 25.84 36.32
N GLN A 8 -47.22 25.93 37.32
CA GLN A 8 -48.55 25.32 37.25
C GLN A 8 -49.45 26.25 36.44
N VAL A 9 -50.18 25.68 35.47
CA VAL A 9 -51.48 26.20 35.10
C VAL A 9 -52.45 25.03 35.22
N TYR A 10 -53.26 25.06 36.26
CA TYR A 10 -54.45 24.23 36.41
C TYR A 10 -55.62 24.96 35.78
N HIS A 11 -56.32 24.34 34.84
CA HIS A 11 -57.75 24.54 34.63
C HIS A 11 -58.36 23.29 34.02
N GLY A 12 -59.54 22.90 34.52
CA GLY A 12 -60.50 22.14 33.72
C GLY A 12 -60.59 20.64 34.01
N ASN A 13 -61.35 20.33 35.04
CA ASN A 13 -61.93 19.03 35.37
C ASN A 13 -62.65 18.38 34.17
N LYS A 14 -62.23 17.18 33.74
CA LYS A 14 -63.08 16.07 33.23
C LYS A 14 -62.21 14.84 32.92
N ARG A 15 -62.34 13.80 33.75
CA ARG A 15 -61.80 12.47 33.50
C ARG A 15 -62.58 11.82 32.36
N HIS A 16 -62.00 11.75 31.16
CA HIS A 16 -62.32 10.71 30.20
C HIS A 16 -61.19 9.68 30.22
N GLN A 17 -61.52 8.47 30.67
CA GLN A 17 -60.63 7.33 30.63
C GLN A 17 -60.62 6.82 29.18
N GLU A 18 -59.76 7.42 28.35
CA GLU A 18 -59.52 6.96 27.00
C GLU A 18 -58.64 5.71 27.09
N VAL A 19 -59.23 4.52 26.96
CA VAL A 19 -58.48 3.27 26.84
C VAL A 19 -57.80 3.29 25.48
N ARG A 20 -56.60 3.88 25.43
CA ARG A 20 -55.72 3.78 24.28
C ARG A 20 -55.12 2.38 24.27
N HIS A 21 -55.65 1.52 23.43
CA HIS A 21 -54.93 0.33 23.00
C HIS A 21 -53.58 0.80 22.44
N ARG A 22 -52.48 0.47 23.12
CA ARG A 22 -51.15 0.66 22.55
C ARG A 22 -51.12 -0.13 21.24
N PRO A 23 -50.78 0.49 20.10
CA PRO A 23 -50.37 -0.29 18.94
C PRO A 23 -49.23 -1.18 19.40
N GLN A 24 -49.37 -2.49 19.25
CA GLN A 24 -48.20 -3.36 19.27
C GLN A 24 -47.34 -2.90 18.09
N TYR A 25 -46.33 -2.08 18.38
CA TYR A 25 -45.27 -1.82 17.43
C TYR A 25 -44.54 -3.14 17.21
N GLN A 26 -44.96 -3.89 16.19
CA GLN A 26 -44.06 -4.85 15.55
C GLN A 26 -42.90 -4.01 15.00
N MET A 27 -41.80 -4.00 15.74
CA MET A 27 -40.53 -3.54 15.19
C MET A 27 -40.29 -4.35 13.91
N PRO A 28 -40.12 -3.70 12.74
CA PRO A 28 -39.66 -4.40 11.55
C PRO A 28 -38.41 -5.15 11.95
N LEU A 29 -38.40 -6.46 11.73
CA LEU A 29 -37.17 -7.24 11.85
C LEU A 29 -36.11 -6.53 11.00
N PRO A 30 -34.87 -6.35 11.50
CA PRO A 30 -33.80 -5.84 10.67
C PRO A 30 -33.78 -6.68 9.40
N ILE A 31 -33.84 -6.02 8.24
CA ILE A 31 -33.54 -6.69 6.98
C ILE A 31 -32.08 -7.08 7.09
N TYR A 32 -31.83 -8.31 7.56
CA TYR A 32 -30.53 -8.92 7.50
C TYR A 32 -30.23 -9.03 6.00
N LYS A 33 -29.21 -8.30 5.52
CA LYS A 33 -28.46 -8.78 4.36
C LYS A 33 -28.12 -10.25 4.64
N GLN A 34 -28.22 -11.10 3.62
CA GLN A 34 -28.11 -12.55 3.82
C GLN A 34 -26.87 -12.88 4.67
N PRO A 35 -26.93 -13.87 5.58
CA PRO A 35 -25.85 -14.17 6.53
C PRO A 35 -24.47 -14.35 5.88
N ASN A 36 -24.44 -14.60 4.58
CA ASN A 36 -23.30 -15.02 3.80
C ASN A 36 -22.65 -13.85 3.03
N GLU A 37 -23.35 -12.72 2.82
CA GLU A 37 -22.83 -11.61 1.99
C GLU A 37 -21.68 -10.85 2.68
N GLY A 38 -21.76 -10.64 3.99
CA GLY A 38 -20.71 -9.95 4.75
C GLY A 38 -19.42 -10.76 4.87
N GLU A 39 -19.54 -12.08 5.02
CA GLU A 39 -18.41 -13.00 5.11
C GLU A 39 -17.67 -13.11 3.76
N GLU A 40 -18.42 -13.21 2.65
CA GLU A 40 -17.85 -13.26 1.30
C GLU A 40 -17.15 -11.95 0.92
N GLU A 41 -17.71 -10.79 1.26
CA GLU A 41 -17.04 -9.51 1.03
C GLU A 41 -15.77 -9.35 1.88
N MET A 42 -15.77 -9.85 3.11
CA MET A 42 -14.55 -9.86 3.94
C MET A 42 -13.48 -10.76 3.33
N LYS A 43 -13.82 -11.98 2.90
CA LYS A 43 -12.89 -12.90 2.23
C LYS A 43 -12.27 -12.27 0.99
N LYS A 44 -13.08 -11.58 0.16
CA LYS A 44 -12.57 -10.81 -1.00
C LYS A 44 -11.60 -9.71 -0.57
N GLY A 45 -11.88 -9.01 0.52
CA GLY A 45 -10.98 -8.02 1.11
C GLY A 45 -9.62 -8.61 1.47
N TRP A 46 -9.59 -9.73 2.20
CA TRP A 46 -8.37 -10.45 2.57
C TRP A 46 -7.57 -10.93 1.37
N VAL A 47 -8.22 -11.60 0.41
CA VAL A 47 -7.56 -12.07 -0.83
C VAL A 47 -6.94 -10.90 -1.60
N ARG A 48 -7.65 -9.76 -1.65
CA ARG A 48 -7.11 -8.55 -2.27
C ARG A 48 -5.92 -7.99 -1.50
N HIS A 49 -5.97 -7.97 -0.16
CA HIS A 49 -4.86 -7.51 0.67
C HIS A 49 -3.61 -8.39 0.49
N GLU A 50 -3.77 -9.72 0.56
CA GLU A 50 -2.69 -10.67 0.33
C GLU A 50 -2.04 -10.49 -1.05
N LYS A 51 -2.86 -10.32 -2.09
CA LYS A 51 -2.35 -10.03 -3.45
C LYS A 51 -1.55 -8.72 -3.51
N LEU A 52 -2.04 -7.65 -2.87
CA LEU A 52 -1.33 -6.37 -2.85
C LEU A 52 0.00 -6.46 -2.09
N CYS A 53 0.04 -7.21 -0.98
CA CYS A 53 1.26 -7.47 -0.24
C CYS A 53 2.27 -8.24 -1.08
N ALA A 54 1.85 -9.31 -1.77
CA ALA A 54 2.71 -10.07 -2.67
C ALA A 54 3.28 -9.20 -3.82
N GLN A 55 2.46 -8.29 -4.37
CA GLN A 55 2.92 -7.34 -5.39
C GLN A 55 3.96 -6.36 -4.83
N LEU A 56 3.77 -5.86 -3.61
CA LEU A 56 4.73 -4.96 -2.97
C LEU A 56 6.05 -5.66 -2.66
N GLU A 57 6.01 -6.92 -2.24
CA GLU A 57 7.20 -7.76 -2.05
C GLU A 57 7.94 -7.99 -3.36
N ALA A 58 7.23 -8.25 -4.46
CA ALA A 58 7.84 -8.38 -5.79
C ALA A 58 8.54 -7.08 -6.22
N CYS A 59 7.90 -5.91 -6.08
CA CYS A 59 8.54 -4.62 -6.36
C CYS A 59 9.79 -4.39 -5.50
N SER A 60 9.75 -4.80 -4.22
CA SER A 60 10.92 -4.72 -3.32
C SER A 60 12.07 -5.60 -3.79
N LEU A 61 11.78 -6.78 -4.36
CA LEU A 61 12.80 -7.64 -4.95
C LEU A 61 13.40 -7.01 -6.22
N ASP A 62 12.55 -6.49 -7.10
CA ASP A 62 12.99 -5.79 -8.32
C ASP A 62 13.88 -4.59 -7.99
N LEU A 63 13.55 -3.86 -6.92
CA LEU A 63 14.36 -2.76 -6.40
C LEU A 63 15.78 -3.19 -6.03
N LYS A 64 15.92 -4.31 -5.31
CA LYS A 64 17.21 -4.87 -4.92
C LYS A 64 18.03 -5.33 -6.12
N GLN A 65 17.37 -5.93 -7.12
CA GLN A 65 18.04 -6.31 -8.36
C GLN A 65 18.53 -5.08 -9.13
N ASN A 66 17.72 -4.02 -9.19
CA ASN A 66 18.10 -2.75 -9.80
C ASN A 66 19.29 -2.10 -9.09
N GLU A 67 19.32 -2.11 -7.75
CA GLU A 67 20.47 -1.64 -6.96
C GLU A 67 21.74 -2.43 -7.25
N ALA A 68 21.64 -3.75 -7.39
CA ALA A 68 22.76 -4.59 -7.78
C ALA A 68 23.27 -4.25 -9.19
N GLN A 69 22.38 -4.03 -10.16
CA GLN A 69 22.73 -3.58 -11.51
C GLN A 69 23.45 -2.22 -11.49
N MET A 70 22.94 -1.27 -10.70
CA MET A 70 23.55 0.05 -10.54
C MET A 70 24.95 -0.03 -9.94
N SER A 71 25.17 -0.93 -8.97
CA SER A 71 26.49 -1.19 -8.38
C SER A 71 27.49 -1.69 -9.43
N ILE A 72 27.07 -2.66 -10.26
CA ILE A 72 27.88 -3.19 -11.36
C ILE A 72 28.23 -2.08 -12.36
N LEU A 73 27.23 -1.31 -12.82
CA LEU A 73 27.47 -0.23 -13.76
C LEU A 73 28.39 0.86 -13.18
N THR A 74 28.27 1.15 -11.89
CA THR A 74 29.18 2.11 -11.22
C THR A 74 30.62 1.61 -11.25
N ALA A 75 30.83 0.32 -10.97
CA ALA A 75 32.16 -0.30 -11.06
C ALA A 75 32.70 -0.28 -12.51
N THR A 76 31.88 -0.65 -13.49
CA THR A 76 32.25 -0.60 -14.91
C THR A 76 32.63 0.81 -15.37
N GLY A 77 31.89 1.84 -14.95
CA GLY A 77 32.21 3.22 -15.25
C GLY A 77 33.57 3.66 -14.66
N ALA A 78 33.89 3.21 -13.45
CA ALA A 78 35.19 3.47 -12.83
C ALA A 78 36.33 2.78 -13.60
N GLU A 79 36.14 1.53 -14.03
CA GLU A 79 37.13 0.80 -14.84
C GLU A 79 37.37 1.48 -16.21
N LEU A 80 36.31 1.90 -16.90
CA LEU A 80 36.42 2.62 -18.17
C LEU A 80 37.19 3.93 -17.99
N LYS A 81 36.93 4.65 -16.91
CA LYS A 81 37.63 5.91 -16.59
C LYS A 81 39.13 5.68 -16.35
N GLU A 82 39.50 4.65 -15.60
CA GLU A 82 40.91 4.32 -15.36
C GLU A 82 41.60 3.84 -16.65
N LYS A 83 40.94 3.02 -17.46
CA LYS A 83 41.46 2.61 -18.78
C LYS A 83 41.72 3.82 -19.68
N HIS A 84 40.74 4.71 -19.80
CA HIS A 84 40.88 5.93 -20.59
C HIS A 84 42.05 6.80 -20.08
N LYS A 85 42.20 6.97 -18.76
CA LYS A 85 43.32 7.71 -18.16
C LYS A 85 44.67 7.08 -18.51
N LYS A 86 44.77 5.76 -18.45
CA LYS A 86 45.99 5.01 -18.81
C LYS A 86 46.34 5.19 -20.29
N ILE A 87 45.37 5.02 -21.19
CA ILE A 87 45.58 5.17 -22.64
C ILE A 87 46.01 6.59 -22.96
N ARG A 88 45.42 7.60 -22.31
CA ARG A 88 45.81 9.00 -22.49
C ARG A 88 47.27 9.25 -22.09
N GLY A 89 47.73 8.70 -20.97
CA GLY A 89 49.14 8.79 -20.57
C GLY A 89 50.09 8.15 -21.59
N LEU A 90 49.76 6.94 -22.07
CA LEU A 90 50.52 6.26 -23.11
C LEU A 90 50.55 7.06 -24.42
N LEU A 91 49.43 7.72 -24.77
CA LEU A 91 49.35 8.53 -25.98
C LEU A 91 50.27 9.76 -25.88
N ASP A 92 50.32 10.40 -24.73
CA ASP A 92 51.19 11.55 -24.50
C ASP A 92 52.68 11.15 -24.55
N GLU A 93 53.04 9.98 -24.00
CA GLU A 93 54.39 9.41 -24.09
C GLU A 93 54.78 9.02 -25.53
N ALA A 94 53.89 8.35 -26.26
CA ALA A 94 54.14 7.94 -27.64
C ALA A 94 54.30 9.16 -28.57
N LYS A 95 53.55 10.25 -28.31
CA LYS A 95 53.69 11.53 -29.04
C LYS A 95 55.03 12.18 -28.78
N ALA A 96 55.51 12.16 -27.53
CA ALA A 96 56.80 12.74 -27.16
C ALA A 96 58.00 11.98 -27.78
N ASN A 97 57.82 10.71 -28.10
CA ASN A 97 58.86 9.83 -28.63
C ASN A 97 58.74 9.54 -30.15
N ASP A 98 57.86 10.25 -30.87
CA ASP A 98 57.58 10.07 -32.30
C ASP A 98 57.25 8.62 -32.72
N GLN A 99 56.57 7.86 -31.86
CA GLN A 99 56.22 6.45 -32.09
C GLN A 99 54.90 6.30 -32.86
N GLN A 100 54.92 6.58 -34.16
CA GLN A 100 53.72 6.63 -35.00
C GLN A 100 52.85 5.36 -34.98
N GLU A 101 53.46 4.16 -35.00
CA GLU A 101 52.71 2.89 -34.96
C GLU A 101 51.96 2.71 -33.64
N GLU A 102 52.56 3.13 -32.53
CA GLU A 102 51.93 3.04 -31.20
C GLU A 102 50.80 4.06 -31.07
N LEU A 103 50.96 5.25 -31.66
CA LEU A 103 49.90 6.26 -31.72
C LEU A 103 48.65 5.78 -32.45
N GLU A 104 48.81 5.06 -33.57
CA GLU A 104 47.67 4.50 -34.30
C GLU A 104 46.94 3.43 -33.47
N LYS A 105 47.69 2.54 -32.78
CA LYS A 105 47.10 1.52 -31.89
C LYS A 105 46.34 2.16 -30.73
N LEU A 106 46.95 3.14 -30.05
CA LEU A 106 46.33 3.82 -28.92
C LEU A 106 45.10 4.64 -29.35
N SER A 107 45.13 5.27 -30.53
CA SER A 107 43.97 5.99 -31.06
C SER A 107 42.79 5.06 -31.30
N LYS A 108 43.03 3.87 -31.87
CA LYS A 108 42.00 2.86 -32.05
C LYS A 108 41.43 2.35 -30.72
N GLU A 109 42.26 2.23 -29.70
CA GLU A 109 41.82 1.83 -28.36
C GLU A 109 40.99 2.93 -27.67
N ILE A 110 41.28 4.22 -27.92
CA ILE A 110 40.42 5.32 -27.47
C ILE A 110 39.03 5.20 -28.09
N GLU A 111 38.93 5.01 -29.41
CA GLU A 111 37.64 4.83 -30.10
C GLU A 111 36.83 3.64 -29.55
N ASN A 112 37.53 2.55 -29.18
CA ASN A 112 36.93 1.40 -28.53
C ASN A 112 36.36 1.75 -27.14
N VAL A 113 37.13 2.45 -26.30
CA VAL A 113 36.68 2.89 -24.97
C VAL A 113 35.53 3.90 -25.06
N GLU A 114 35.54 4.80 -26.04
CA GLU A 114 34.43 5.74 -26.29
C GLU A 114 33.15 4.98 -26.67
N THR A 115 33.28 3.95 -27.50
CA THR A 115 32.15 3.08 -27.87
C THR A 115 31.58 2.35 -26.64
N GLN A 116 32.44 1.77 -25.81
CA GLN A 116 32.03 1.11 -24.56
C GLN A 116 31.37 2.10 -23.58
N THR A 117 31.91 3.31 -23.46
CA THR A 117 31.35 4.37 -22.61
C THR A 117 29.94 4.77 -23.06
N ARG A 118 29.70 4.85 -24.38
CA ARG A 118 28.37 5.12 -24.92
C ARG A 118 27.37 4.00 -24.60
N ILE A 119 27.78 2.74 -24.73
CA ILE A 119 26.93 1.59 -24.36
C ILE A 119 26.59 1.63 -22.87
N TRP A 120 27.62 1.81 -22.03
CA TRP A 120 27.47 1.93 -20.58
C TRP A 120 26.53 3.07 -20.18
N LEU A 121 26.63 4.24 -20.81
CA LEU A 121 25.72 5.37 -20.54
C LEU A 121 24.26 5.04 -20.87
N ASN A 122 24.01 4.32 -21.97
CA ASN A 122 22.66 3.90 -22.31
C ASN A 122 22.11 2.89 -21.30
N GLU A 123 22.91 1.90 -20.90
CA GLU A 123 22.53 0.92 -19.87
C GLU A 123 22.25 1.61 -18.52
N LEU A 124 23.04 2.63 -18.17
CA LEU A 124 22.83 3.44 -16.97
C LEU A 124 21.48 4.17 -17.00
N HIS A 125 21.12 4.79 -18.13
CA HIS A 125 19.82 5.41 -18.29
C HIS A 125 18.69 4.39 -18.19
N ASP A 126 18.80 3.23 -18.83
CA ASP A 126 17.78 2.18 -18.78
C ASP A 126 17.56 1.65 -17.35
N VAL A 127 18.63 1.43 -16.59
CA VAL A 127 18.54 1.00 -15.17
C VAL A 127 17.92 2.10 -14.33
N HIS A 128 18.28 3.36 -14.57
CA HIS A 128 17.70 4.51 -13.88
C HIS A 128 16.19 4.67 -14.16
N ASP A 129 15.76 4.57 -15.41
CA ASP A 129 14.34 4.70 -15.77
C ASP A 129 13.50 3.57 -15.15
N LYS A 130 14.03 2.34 -15.13
CA LYS A 130 13.42 1.22 -14.40
C LYS A 130 13.31 1.50 -12.90
N ARG A 131 14.34 2.10 -12.30
CA ARG A 131 14.32 2.47 -10.86
C ARG A 131 13.15 3.41 -10.56
N VAL A 132 13.01 4.46 -11.36
CA VAL A 132 11.94 5.45 -11.20
C VAL A 132 10.55 4.81 -11.31
N ASP A 133 10.36 3.88 -12.26
CA ASP A 133 9.09 3.17 -12.40
C ASP A 133 8.79 2.28 -11.19
N ILE A 134 9.77 1.51 -10.70
CA ILE A 134 9.61 0.67 -9.50
C ILE A 134 9.25 1.52 -8.28
N ASP A 135 9.97 2.63 -8.05
CA ASP A 135 9.68 3.54 -6.92
C ASP A 135 8.25 4.09 -7.01
N CYS A 136 7.80 4.48 -8.20
CA CYS A 136 6.43 4.91 -8.46
C CYS A 136 5.39 3.80 -8.22
N GLN A 137 5.70 2.56 -8.57
CA GLN A 137 4.83 1.40 -8.27
C GLN A 137 4.76 1.13 -6.77
N MET A 138 5.88 1.18 -6.05
CA MET A 138 5.92 0.97 -4.60
C MET A 138 5.10 2.01 -3.83
N ILE A 139 5.18 3.29 -4.21
CA ILE A 139 4.36 4.35 -3.60
C ILE A 139 2.87 4.05 -3.80
N ARG A 140 2.47 3.71 -5.02
CA ARG A 140 1.08 3.39 -5.36
C ARG A 140 0.58 2.17 -4.60
N LEU A 141 1.30 1.05 -4.66
CA LEU A 141 0.96 -0.18 -3.95
C LEU A 141 0.93 0.02 -2.44
N GLY A 142 1.91 0.72 -1.86
CA GLY A 142 1.96 1.01 -0.43
C GLY A 142 0.74 1.79 0.05
N SER A 143 0.24 2.73 -0.76
CA SER A 143 -1.01 3.45 -0.44
C SER A 143 -2.24 2.54 -0.49
N GLU A 144 -2.33 1.64 -1.49
CA GLU A 144 -3.45 0.71 -1.63
C GLU A 144 -3.45 -0.38 -0.56
N VAL A 145 -2.29 -0.88 -0.15
CA VAL A 145 -2.14 -1.83 0.97
C VAL A 145 -2.69 -1.22 2.25
N LYS A 146 -2.25 -0.01 2.62
CA LYS A 146 -2.72 0.69 3.84
C LYS A 146 -4.23 0.93 3.84
N LYS A 147 -4.77 1.34 2.69
CA LYS A 147 -6.22 1.54 2.52
C LYS A 147 -6.98 0.22 2.70
N ASN A 148 -6.51 -0.86 2.09
CA ASN A 148 -7.15 -2.17 2.20
C ASN A 148 -7.07 -2.73 3.63
N GLU A 149 -5.90 -2.62 4.26
CA GLU A 149 -5.69 -2.99 5.66
C GLU A 149 -6.71 -2.30 6.58
N THR A 150 -6.93 -1.00 6.37
CA THR A 150 -7.95 -0.24 7.14
C THR A 150 -9.35 -0.81 6.93
N TYR A 151 -9.74 -1.16 5.69
CA TYR A 151 -11.05 -1.76 5.44
C TYR A 151 -11.21 -3.13 6.10
N VAL A 152 -10.16 -3.96 6.05
CA VAL A 152 -10.15 -5.26 6.71
C VAL A 152 -10.29 -5.10 8.23
N GLN A 153 -9.53 -4.19 8.85
CA GLN A 153 -9.64 -3.91 10.28
C GLN A 153 -11.05 -3.43 10.68
N LEU A 154 -11.66 -2.53 9.89
CA LEU A 154 -13.03 -2.08 10.13
C LEU A 154 -14.03 -3.24 10.05
N ALA A 155 -13.89 -4.13 9.06
CA ALA A 155 -14.75 -5.30 8.93
C ALA A 155 -14.61 -6.25 10.13
N CYS A 156 -13.39 -6.47 10.63
CA CYS A 156 -13.15 -7.26 11.85
C CYS A 156 -13.87 -6.66 13.07
N ILE A 157 -13.74 -5.34 13.28
CA ILE A 157 -14.42 -4.63 14.39
C ILE A 157 -15.94 -4.76 14.28
N ASP A 158 -16.50 -4.64 13.07
CA ASP A 158 -17.94 -4.77 12.86
C ASP A 158 -18.45 -6.19 13.16
N ILE A 159 -17.67 -7.21 12.82
CA ILE A 159 -17.96 -8.61 13.16
C ILE A 159 -17.95 -8.81 14.67
N GLU A 160 -16.89 -8.40 15.37
CA GLU A 160 -16.79 -8.51 16.83
C GLU A 160 -18.00 -7.83 17.52
N ARG A 161 -18.39 -6.65 17.04
CA ARG A 161 -19.57 -5.94 17.53
C ARG A 161 -20.87 -6.69 17.25
N MET A 162 -20.99 -7.34 16.08
CA MET A 162 -22.14 -8.18 15.75
C MET A 162 -22.23 -9.39 16.68
N GLU A 163 -21.12 -10.07 16.94
CA GLU A 163 -21.04 -11.22 17.84
C GLU A 163 -21.46 -10.86 19.26
N ILE A 164 -20.95 -9.76 19.81
CA ILE A 164 -21.35 -9.26 21.14
C ILE A 164 -22.86 -8.96 21.19
N ARG A 165 -23.39 -8.25 20.18
CA ARG A 165 -24.84 -7.95 20.12
C ARG A 165 -25.68 -9.22 20.04
N HIS A 166 -25.21 -10.21 19.29
CA HIS A 166 -25.86 -11.49 19.14
C HIS A 166 -25.87 -12.26 20.48
N GLU A 167 -24.73 -12.35 21.16
CA GLU A 167 -24.60 -12.99 22.47
C GLU A 167 -25.53 -12.35 23.52
N ILE A 168 -25.54 -11.01 23.61
CA ILE A 168 -26.43 -10.27 24.53
C ILE A 168 -27.90 -10.60 24.24
N ARG A 169 -28.29 -10.64 22.96
CA ARG A 169 -29.66 -10.96 22.55
C ARG A 169 -30.04 -12.38 22.95
N TRP A 170 -29.16 -13.36 22.72
CA TRP A 170 -29.38 -14.75 23.10
C TRP A 170 -29.48 -14.93 24.61
N LYS A 171 -28.61 -14.30 25.40
CA LYS A 171 -28.71 -14.33 26.87
C LYS A 171 -30.08 -13.82 27.35
N LYS A 172 -30.55 -12.70 26.81
CA LYS A 172 -31.89 -12.15 27.13
C LYS A 172 -33.02 -13.10 26.71
N PHE A 173 -32.92 -13.71 25.54
CA PHE A 173 -33.91 -14.66 25.05
C PHE A 173 -34.02 -15.89 25.96
N LEU A 174 -32.87 -16.48 26.32
CA LEU A 174 -32.81 -17.64 27.22
C LEU A 174 -33.32 -17.30 28.63
N GLN A 175 -33.00 -16.12 29.15
CA GLN A 175 -33.49 -15.65 30.46
C GLN A 175 -34.99 -15.36 30.49
N ASN A 176 -35.57 -14.91 29.37
CA ASN A 176 -36.99 -14.57 29.26
C ASN A 176 -37.85 -15.75 28.76
N SER A 177 -37.27 -16.92 28.55
CA SER A 177 -38.00 -18.13 28.18
C SER A 177 -38.47 -18.83 29.45
N PRO A 178 -39.78 -18.91 29.74
CA PRO A 178 -40.26 -19.62 30.92
C PRO A 178 -39.88 -21.10 30.80
N CYS A 179 -39.16 -21.63 31.79
CA CYS A 179 -39.06 -23.08 31.97
C CYS A 179 -40.49 -23.62 32.06
N LYS A 180 -40.85 -24.48 31.11
CA LYS A 180 -42.03 -25.33 31.22
C LYS A 180 -41.74 -26.49 32.17
#